data_AF-A0AAV5NYU2-F1
#
_entry.id   AF-A0AAV5NYU2-F1
#
_cell.length_a   1.000
_cell.length_b   1.000
_cell.length_c   1.000
_cell.angle_alpha   90.00
_cell.angle_beta   90.00
_cell.angle_gamma   90.00
#
_symmetry.space_group_name_H-M   'P 1'
#
loop_
_entity.id
_entity.type
_entity.pdbx_description
1 polymer ?
#
loop_
_entity_poly.entity_id
_entity_poly.type
_entity_poly.pdbx_seq_one_letter_code
_entity_poly.pdbx_strand_id
1 'polypeptide(L)'
;MINPFCLYVTNAEQQLQRFPISAEQDLPDEIGKTLTETKQPIVLSHQGKSDAYALNELFQIFHKLYRPLMRKRGCQVWVHWEQSENTIIQKGAQTLCQIAAMELTGKKVRINFISSDKAMDTNTYFQLLELKGCEYLTAQSVQWNVENDQLL
;
A
#
# COMPACT_ATOMS: atom_id res chain seq x y z
N MET A 1 13.89 11.99 -11.88
CA MET A 1 12.75 12.14 -10.97
C MET A 1 12.77 10.96 -10.01
N ILE A 2 12.67 11.21 -8.70
CA ILE A 2 12.54 10.14 -7.70
C ILE A 2 11.11 9.62 -7.81
N ASN A 3 10.95 8.31 -7.92
CA ASN A 3 9.64 7.68 -8.02
C ASN A 3 8.91 7.81 -6.66
N PRO A 4 7.73 8.47 -6.59
CA PRO A 4 7.05 8.73 -5.32
C PRO A 4 6.44 7.45 -4.73
N PHE A 5 6.25 6.40 -5.54
CA PHE A 5 5.70 5.14 -5.07
C PHE A 5 6.77 4.05 -4.90
N CYS A 6 6.71 3.37 -3.76
CA CYS A 6 7.54 2.22 -3.45
C CYS A 6 6.70 1.08 -2.90
N LEU A 7 6.90 -0.12 -3.45
CA LEU A 7 6.31 -1.35 -2.96
C LEU A 7 7.29 -2.07 -2.02
N TYR A 8 6.80 -2.42 -0.84
CA TYR A 8 7.52 -3.10 0.22
C TYR A 8 6.89 -4.48 0.40
N VAL A 9 7.68 -5.52 0.18
CA VAL A 9 7.25 -6.92 0.24
C VAL A 9 8.37 -7.78 0.80
N THR A 10 8.03 -8.81 1.58
CA THR A 10 9.05 -9.78 2.01
C THR A 10 9.18 -10.91 1.00
N ASN A 11 10.40 -11.37 0.76
CA ASN A 11 10.65 -12.62 0.02
C ASN A 11 10.30 -13.87 0.85
N ALA A 12 10.56 -15.06 0.30
CA ALA A 12 10.34 -16.34 0.98
C ALA A 12 11.14 -16.48 2.30
N GLU A 13 12.30 -15.82 2.40
CA GLU A 13 13.18 -15.78 3.58
C GLU A 13 12.78 -14.68 4.58
N GLN A 14 11.64 -14.01 4.37
CA GLN A 14 11.15 -12.89 5.19
C GLN A 14 12.04 -11.64 5.16
N GLN A 15 12.96 -11.53 4.21
CA GLN A 15 13.75 -10.33 4.01
C GLN A 15 12.92 -9.29 3.25
N LEU A 16 12.88 -8.07 3.78
CA LEU A 16 12.18 -6.95 3.17
C LEU A 16 12.87 -6.52 1.86
N GLN A 17 12.10 -6.50 0.79
CA GLN A 17 12.47 -5.99 -0.53
C GLN A 17 11.70 -4.70 -0.81
N ARG A 18 12.37 -3.72 -1.40
CA ARG A 18 11.79 -2.43 -1.78
C ARG A 18 11.91 -2.24 -3.28
N PHE A 19 10.78 -2.00 -3.93
CA PHE A 19 10.70 -1.78 -5.37
C PHE A 19 10.08 -0.42 -5.67
N PRO A 20 10.82 0.54 -6.24
CA PRO A 20 10.23 1.71 -6.87
C PRO A 20 9.27 1.26 -7.98
N ILE A 21 8.04 1.77 -7.98
CA ILE A 21 7.00 1.36 -8.93
C ILE A 21 6.29 2.60 -9.48
N SER A 22 6.06 2.69 -10.79
CA SER A 22 5.35 3.82 -11.40
C SER A 22 4.27 3.38 -12.38
N ALA A 23 3.38 4.31 -12.73
CA ALA A 23 2.38 4.10 -13.77
C ALA A 23 3.00 3.86 -15.16
N GLU A 24 4.22 4.31 -15.41
CA GLU A 24 4.86 4.24 -16.73
C GLU A 24 5.70 2.97 -16.94
N GLN A 25 6.06 2.27 -15.87
CA GLN A 25 6.94 1.09 -15.92
C GLN A 25 6.17 -0.19 -15.69
N ASP A 26 6.34 -1.19 -16.55
CA ASP A 26 5.78 -2.52 -16.28
C ASP A 26 6.31 -3.08 -14.95
N LEU A 27 5.49 -3.91 -14.29
CA LEU A 27 5.91 -4.61 -13.07
C LEU A 27 7.08 -5.54 -13.42
N PRO A 28 8.28 -5.35 -12.85
CA PRO A 28 9.39 -6.27 -13.04
C PRO A 28 8.99 -7.70 -12.63
N ASP A 29 9.47 -8.70 -13.37
CA ASP A 29 9.17 -10.11 -13.11
C ASP A 29 9.53 -10.53 -11.68
N GLU A 30 10.60 -9.95 -11.13
CA GLU A 30 11.03 -10.13 -9.75
C GLU A 30 9.91 -9.80 -8.75
N ILE A 31 9.20 -8.68 -8.94
CA ILE A 31 8.08 -8.29 -8.08
C ILE A 31 6.97 -9.34 -8.16
N GLY A 32 6.66 -9.84 -9.36
CA GLY A 32 5.64 -10.87 -9.57
C GLY A 32 5.94 -12.15 -8.77
N LYS A 33 7.21 -12.56 -8.76
CA LYS A 33 7.68 -13.71 -7.96
C LYS A 33 7.57 -13.42 -6.46
N THR A 34 8.10 -12.29 -5.99
CA THR A 34 8.09 -11.93 -4.56
C THR A 34 6.66 -11.78 -4.02
N LEU A 35 5.73 -11.20 -4.79
CA LEU A 35 4.30 -11.11 -4.43
C LEU A 35 3.65 -12.48 -4.28
N THR A 36 4.06 -13.45 -5.09
CA THR A 36 3.54 -14.82 -4.99
C THR A 36 4.02 -15.50 -3.72
N GLU A 37 5.30 -15.34 -3.38
CA GLU A 37 5.97 -15.99 -2.24
C GLU A 37 5.69 -15.33 -0.89
N THR A 38 5.43 -14.02 -0.86
CA THR A 38 5.31 -13.26 0.38
C THR A 38 4.19 -13.80 1.28
N LYS A 39 4.44 -13.93 2.58
CA LYS A 39 3.43 -14.30 3.58
C LYS A 39 3.00 -13.13 4.45
N GLN A 40 3.76 -12.03 4.39
CA GLN A 40 3.50 -10.83 5.14
C GLN A 40 2.61 -9.87 4.35
N PRO A 41 2.00 -8.88 5.02
CA PRO A 41 1.34 -7.77 4.35
C PRO A 41 2.23 -7.08 3.32
N ILE A 42 1.63 -6.76 2.18
CA ILE A 42 2.22 -5.95 1.11
C ILE A 42 1.99 -4.49 1.48
N VAL A 43 3.00 -3.63 1.36
CA VAL A 43 2.82 -2.19 1.61
C VAL A 43 3.18 -1.40 0.36
N LEU A 44 2.24 -0.62 -0.15
CA LEU A 44 2.46 0.39 -1.20
C LEU A 44 2.56 1.75 -0.52
N SER A 45 3.73 2.36 -0.53
CA SER A 45 3.93 3.69 0.05
C SER A 45 3.98 4.75 -1.03
N HIS A 46 3.28 5.85 -0.81
CA HIS A 46 3.48 7.14 -1.47
C HIS A 46 4.31 8.06 -0.58
N GLN A 47 5.31 8.72 -1.16
CA GLN A 47 6.11 9.78 -0.52
C GLN A 47 6.23 10.99 -1.45
N GLY A 48 6.28 12.18 -0.86
CA GLY A 48 6.42 13.43 -1.58
C GLY A 48 5.10 14.11 -1.94
N LYS A 49 5.08 14.80 -3.08
CA LYS A 49 4.01 15.76 -3.40
C LYS A 49 2.69 15.05 -3.69
N SER A 50 1.69 15.31 -2.86
CA SER A 50 0.31 14.84 -3.05
C SER A 50 -0.47 15.77 -3.98
N ASP A 51 -0.55 15.42 -5.26
CA ASP A 51 -1.37 16.12 -6.25
C ASP A 51 -2.19 15.15 -7.13
N ALA A 52 -2.91 15.69 -8.12
CA ALA A 52 -3.77 14.89 -8.99
C ALA A 52 -2.99 13.86 -9.81
N TYR A 53 -1.71 14.11 -10.11
CA TYR A 53 -0.86 13.14 -10.81
C TYR A 53 -0.61 11.92 -9.92
N ALA A 54 -0.32 12.13 -8.63
CA ALA A 54 -0.15 11.04 -7.67
C ALA A 54 -1.39 10.14 -7.54
N LEU A 55 -2.60 10.70 -7.64
CA LEU A 55 -3.85 9.90 -7.65
C LEU A 55 -4.00 9.06 -8.90
N ASN A 56 -3.74 9.65 -10.07
CA ASN A 56 -3.75 8.91 -11.31
C ASN A 56 -2.70 7.79 -11.28
N GLU A 57 -1.51 8.08 -10.75
CA GLU A 57 -0.44 7.11 -10.62
C GLU A 57 -0.83 5.95 -9.68
N LEU A 58 -1.42 6.25 -8.51
CA LEU A 58 -1.96 5.23 -7.60
C LEU A 58 -2.99 4.32 -8.28
N PHE A 59 -3.94 4.91 -9.02
CA PHE A 59 -4.95 4.17 -9.77
C PHE A 59 -4.32 3.21 -10.79
N GLN A 60 -3.35 3.68 -11.58
CA GLN A 60 -2.65 2.84 -12.55
C GLN A 60 -1.82 1.74 -11.89
N ILE A 61 -1.17 2.03 -10.75
CA ILE A 61 -0.43 1.03 -9.97
C ILE A 61 -1.39 -0.07 -9.48
N PHE A 62 -2.57 0.27 -8.97
CA PHE A 62 -3.57 -0.72 -8.59
C PHE A 62 -4.00 -1.60 -9.77
N HIS A 63 -4.22 -1.03 -10.95
CA HIS A 63 -4.52 -1.80 -12.15
C HIS A 63 -3.43 -2.82 -12.51
N LYS A 64 -2.16 -2.45 -12.34
CA LYS A 64 -1.03 -3.37 -12.55
C LYS A 64 -0.98 -4.48 -11.49
N LEU A 65 -1.20 -4.12 -10.23
CA LEU A 65 -1.20 -5.05 -9.11
C LEU A 65 -2.46 -5.95 -9.06
N TYR A 66 -3.54 -5.58 -9.75
CA TYR A 66 -4.81 -6.30 -9.75
C TYR A 66 -4.65 -7.80 -10.07
N ARG A 67 -3.98 -8.12 -11.19
CA ARG A 67 -3.78 -9.52 -11.60
C ARG A 67 -2.92 -10.32 -10.60
N PRO A 68 -1.74 -9.83 -10.16
CA PRO A 68 -0.99 -10.46 -9.08
C PRO A 68 -1.80 -10.69 -7.81
N LEU A 69 -2.53 -9.68 -7.33
CA LEU A 69 -3.31 -9.75 -6.09
C LEU A 69 -4.49 -10.73 -6.21
N MET A 70 -5.16 -10.77 -7.37
CA MET A 70 -6.24 -11.72 -7.65
C MET A 70 -5.84 -13.19 -7.53
N ARG A 71 -4.55 -13.51 -7.71
CA ARG A 71 -4.02 -14.88 -7.57
C ARG A 71 -3.74 -15.25 -6.11
N LYS A 72 -3.71 -14.26 -5.19
CA LYS A 72 -3.34 -14.44 -3.79
C LYS A 72 -4.55 -14.28 -2.87
N ARG A 73 -5.19 -15.41 -2.53
CA ARG A 73 -6.38 -15.39 -1.66
C ARG A 73 -6.01 -14.92 -0.25
N GLY A 74 -6.81 -14.00 0.31
CA GLY A 74 -6.69 -13.60 1.70
C GLY A 74 -5.48 -12.72 2.03
N CYS A 75 -4.80 -12.13 1.03
CA CYS A 75 -3.67 -11.26 1.29
C CYS A 75 -4.11 -9.89 1.84
N GLN A 76 -3.20 -9.25 2.55
CA GLN A 76 -3.38 -7.91 3.11
C GLN A 76 -2.44 -6.95 2.38
N VAL A 77 -3.01 -5.84 1.94
CA VAL A 77 -2.31 -4.72 1.30
C VAL A 77 -2.54 -3.49 2.17
N TRP A 78 -1.47 -2.77 2.48
CA TRP A 78 -1.54 -1.45 3.08
C TRP A 78 -1.10 -0.42 2.06
N VAL A 79 -1.87 0.65 1.93
CA VAL A 79 -1.45 1.87 1.23
C VAL A 79 -1.05 2.87 2.27
N HIS A 80 0.24 3.11 2.40
CA HIS A 80 0.79 4.16 3.22
C HIS A 80 0.85 5.47 2.42
N TRP A 81 0.27 6.53 2.97
CA TRP A 81 0.26 7.84 2.37
C TRP A 81 0.89 8.86 3.31
N GLU A 82 2.05 9.40 2.92
CA GLU A 82 2.65 10.51 3.66
C GLU A 82 1.69 11.70 3.69
N GLN A 83 1.38 12.18 4.90
CA GLN A 83 0.46 13.28 5.13
C GLN A 83 0.94 14.53 4.41
N SER A 84 -0.02 15.27 3.86
CA SER A 84 0.24 16.57 3.22
C SER A 84 -0.88 17.54 3.57
N GLU A 85 -0.63 18.83 3.38
CA GLU A 85 -1.66 19.87 3.58
C GLU A 85 -2.89 19.66 2.67
N ASN A 86 -2.74 18.94 1.56
CA ASN A 86 -3.80 18.70 0.60
C ASN A 86 -4.69 17.50 0.99
N THR A 87 -5.57 17.73 1.95
CA THR A 87 -6.51 16.71 2.45
C THR A 87 -7.51 16.19 1.41
N ILE A 88 -7.79 16.95 0.35
CA ILE A 88 -8.67 16.52 -0.76
C ILE A 88 -8.01 15.37 -1.52
N ILE A 89 -6.72 15.51 -1.83
CA ILE A 89 -5.97 14.46 -2.53
C ILE A 89 -5.85 13.20 -1.66
N GLN A 90 -5.58 13.34 -0.37
CA GLN A 90 -5.55 12.20 0.55
C GLN A 90 -6.88 11.44 0.57
N LYS A 91 -8.03 12.15 0.62
CA LYS A 91 -9.35 11.53 0.53
C LYS A 91 -9.58 10.82 -0.81
N GLY A 92 -9.05 11.38 -1.90
CA GLY A 92 -9.01 10.72 -3.20
C GLY A 92 -8.27 9.37 -3.15
N ALA A 93 -7.09 9.34 -2.54
CA ALA A 93 -6.30 8.12 -2.40
C ALA A 93 -7.02 7.08 -1.53
N GLN A 94 -7.65 7.51 -0.43
CA GLN A 94 -8.49 6.65 0.40
C GLN A 94 -9.65 6.05 -0.40
N THR A 95 -10.32 6.85 -1.22
CA THR A 95 -11.43 6.41 -2.07
C THR A 95 -10.97 5.38 -3.11
N LEU A 96 -9.80 5.59 -3.73
CA LEU A 96 -9.21 4.61 -4.64
C LEU A 96 -8.90 3.27 -3.96
N CYS A 97 -8.43 3.30 -2.71
CA CYS A 97 -8.22 2.08 -1.93
C CYS A 97 -9.53 1.34 -1.65
N GLN A 98 -10.61 2.07 -1.34
CA GLN A 98 -11.96 1.51 -1.16
C GLN A 98 -12.46 0.82 -2.44
N ILE A 99 -12.32 1.47 -3.59
CA ILE A 99 -12.70 0.90 -4.89
C ILE A 99 -11.90 -0.38 -5.16
N ALA A 100 -10.58 -0.33 -5.03
CA ALA A 100 -9.71 -1.49 -5.25
C ALA A 100 -10.06 -2.66 -4.31
N ALA A 101 -10.45 -2.37 -3.06
CA ALA A 101 -10.88 -3.40 -2.13
C ALA A 101 -12.21 -4.06 -2.55
N MET A 102 -13.17 -3.27 -3.04
CA MET A 102 -14.42 -3.78 -3.57
C MET A 102 -14.18 -4.70 -4.77
N GLU A 103 -13.30 -4.31 -5.69
CA GLU A 103 -12.94 -5.13 -6.86
C GLU A 103 -12.29 -6.46 -6.47
N LEU A 104 -11.46 -6.48 -5.42
CA LEU A 104 -10.76 -7.68 -4.96
C LEU A 104 -11.51 -8.47 -3.87
N THR A 105 -12.73 -8.06 -3.51
CA THR A 105 -13.52 -8.70 -2.44
C THR A 105 -13.78 -10.18 -2.72
N GLY A 106 -13.99 -10.57 -3.99
CA GLY A 106 -14.17 -11.97 -4.38
C GLY A 106 -12.97 -12.88 -4.05
N LYS A 107 -11.78 -12.30 -3.80
CA LYS A 107 -10.56 -13.02 -3.40
C LYS A 107 -10.21 -12.84 -1.92
N LYS A 108 -11.05 -12.16 -1.15
CA LYS A 108 -10.80 -11.80 0.25
C LYS A 108 -9.50 -11.01 0.44
N VAL A 109 -9.06 -10.25 -0.58
CA VAL A 109 -7.93 -9.33 -0.41
C VAL A 109 -8.41 -8.16 0.43
N ARG A 110 -7.62 -7.77 1.43
CA ARG A 110 -7.90 -6.64 2.32
C ARG A 110 -7.00 -5.50 1.91
N ILE A 111 -7.55 -4.35 1.52
CA ILE A 111 -6.76 -3.16 1.20
C ILE A 111 -7.02 -2.10 2.25
N ASN A 112 -6.02 -1.78 3.06
CA ASN A 112 -6.12 -0.77 4.10
C ASN A 112 -5.40 0.49 3.66
N PHE A 113 -5.89 1.65 4.08
CA PHE A 113 -5.26 2.93 3.87
C PHE A 113 -4.78 3.47 5.22
N ILE A 114 -3.54 3.96 5.26
CA ILE A 114 -2.97 4.59 6.43
C ILE A 114 -2.27 5.87 6.00
N SER A 115 -2.53 6.95 6.72
CA SER A 115 -1.82 8.20 6.52
C SER A 115 -0.98 8.54 7.74
N SER A 116 0.31 8.80 7.54
CA SER A 116 1.23 9.14 8.62
C SER A 116 2.07 10.37 8.27
N ASP A 117 2.56 11.07 9.29
CA ASP A 117 3.49 12.19 9.18
C ASP A 117 4.94 11.73 8.90
N LYS A 118 5.21 10.41 8.95
CA LYS A 118 6.52 9.83 8.69
C LYS A 118 6.61 9.22 7.29
N ALA A 119 7.74 9.44 6.64
CA ALA A 119 8.08 8.70 5.43
C ALA A 119 8.27 7.20 5.75
N MET A 120 7.76 6.33 4.88
CA MET A 120 7.94 4.88 5.01
C MET A 120 9.43 4.48 4.93
N ASP A 121 9.91 3.85 5.99
CA ASP A 121 11.20 3.18 6.06
C ASP A 121 11.06 1.73 6.55
N THR A 122 12.18 1.03 6.72
CA THR A 122 12.20 -0.36 7.19
C THR A 122 11.55 -0.51 8.57
N ASN A 123 11.77 0.43 9.48
CA ASN A 123 11.24 0.37 10.84
C ASN A 123 9.72 0.58 10.84
N THR A 124 9.25 1.59 10.11
CA THR A 124 7.84 1.92 9.93
C THR A 124 7.08 0.77 9.27
N TYR A 125 7.70 0.08 8.31
CA TYR A 125 7.15 -1.14 7.72
C TYR A 125 6.88 -2.21 8.77
N PHE A 126 7.86 -2.52 9.63
CA PHE A 126 7.70 -3.56 10.65
C PHE A 126 6.70 -3.16 11.74
N GLN A 127 6.69 -1.89 12.18
CA GLN A 127 5.67 -1.36 13.09
C GLN A 127 4.26 -1.49 12.50
N LEU A 128 4.10 -1.22 11.20
CA LEU A 128 2.82 -1.39 10.51
C LEU A 128 2.37 -2.87 10.44
N LEU A 129 3.30 -3.83 10.46
CA LEU A 129 2.95 -5.26 10.55
C LEU A 129 2.38 -5.64 11.92
N GLU A 130 2.71 -4.90 12.98
CA GLU A 130 2.18 -5.11 14.34
C GLU A 130 0.72 -4.63 14.46
N LEU A 131 0.30 -3.74 13.56
CA LEU A 131 -1.10 -3.31 13.48
C LEU A 131 -1.95 -4.52 13.08
N LYS A 132 -2.75 -5.02 14.02
CA LYS A 132 -3.73 -6.07 13.75
C LYS A 132 -4.72 -5.56 12.70
N GLY A 133 -4.49 -5.94 11.45
CA GLY A 133 -5.44 -5.69 10.37
C GLY A 133 -6.80 -6.24 10.79
N CYS A 134 -7.81 -5.37 10.88
CA CYS A 134 -9.11 -5.79 11.40
C CYS A 134 -9.76 -6.73 10.39
N GLU A 135 -10.16 -7.92 10.83
CA GLU A 135 -10.50 -9.05 9.94
C GLU A 135 -11.72 -8.82 9.02
N TYR A 136 -12.48 -7.75 9.27
CA TYR A 136 -13.83 -7.52 8.77
C TYR A 136 -14.02 -6.30 7.86
N LEU A 137 -12.99 -5.47 7.63
CA LEU A 137 -13.18 -4.20 6.91
C LEU A 137 -12.29 -4.15 5.66
N THR A 138 -12.94 -3.98 4.52
CA THR A 138 -12.31 -3.94 3.20
C THR A 138 -11.49 -2.67 2.98
N ALA A 139 -11.72 -1.60 3.74
CA ALA A 139 -10.93 -0.39 3.68
C ALA A 139 -11.00 0.38 5.00
N GLN A 140 -10.02 0.15 5.87
CA GLN A 140 -9.79 1.01 7.01
C GLN A 140 -9.01 2.24 6.54
N SER A 141 -9.40 3.42 7.03
CA SER A 141 -8.58 4.63 6.93
C SER A 141 -8.18 4.97 8.35
N VAL A 142 -6.87 4.93 8.61
CA VAL A 142 -6.34 5.19 9.95
C VAL A 142 -5.35 6.33 9.85
N GLN A 143 -5.48 7.29 10.77
CA GLN A 143 -4.47 8.33 10.91
C GLN A 143 -3.46 7.85 11.96
N TRP A 144 -2.23 7.60 11.53
CA TRP A 144 -1.21 7.08 12.42
C TRP A 144 -0.27 8.19 12.86
N ASN A 145 -0.32 8.48 14.16
CA ASN A 145 0.63 9.37 14.83
C ASN A 145 1.67 8.51 15.53
N VAL A 146 2.86 8.41 14.93
CA VAL A 146 3.92 7.50 15.40
C VAL A 146 4.56 7.99 16.70
N GLU A 147 4.34 9.23 17.13
CA GLU A 147 4.85 9.73 18.42
C GLU A 147 4.23 9.01 19.64
N ASN A 148 3.08 8.33 19.49
CA ASN A 148 2.38 7.69 20.61
C ASN A 148 2.01 6.21 20.40
N ASP A 149 2.45 5.55 19.32
CA ASP A 149 2.03 4.17 18.94
C ASP A 149 0.51 3.95 19.02
N GLN A 150 -0.28 5.00 18.75
CA GLN A 150 -1.74 4.96 18.80
C GLN A 150 -2.32 5.15 17.40
N LEU A 151 -3.23 4.23 17.04
CA LEU A 151 -4.10 4.38 15.88
C LEU A 151 -5.26 5.32 16.29
N LEU A 152 -5.42 6.45 15.58
CA LEU A 152 -6.56 7.35 15.71
C LEU A 152 -7.59 7.08 14.60
#